data_AF-I4APL4-F1
#
_entry.id   AF-I4APL4-F1
#
_cell.length_a   1.000
_cell.length_b   1.000
_cell.length_c   1.000
_cell.angle_alpha   90.00
_cell.angle_beta   90.00
_cell.angle_gamma   90.00
#
_symmetry.space_group_name_H-M   'P 1'
#
loop_
_entity.id
_entity.type
_entity.pdbx_description
1 polymer ?
#
loop_
_entity_poly.entity_id
_entity_poly.type
_entity_poly.pdbx_seq_one_letter_code
_entity_poly.pdbx_strand_id
1 'polypeptide(L)'
;MQPPNKDTNYQKLIENIGDAYQNSKKKATSAINTQMLEAYWEIGKYIIEFEQDGNLKAEYGKTLLENLSKDLSLCYGSGFSRSNLTYMRLMYNKYPICETLSHKLN
;
A
#
# COMPACT_ATOMS: atom_id res chain seq x y z
N MET A 1 -53.85 12.21 -12.41
CA MET A 1 -52.40 11.99 -12.22
C MET A 1 -52.02 12.52 -10.84
N GLN A 2 -51.64 11.64 -9.91
CA GLN A 2 -51.09 12.08 -8.62
C GLN A 2 -49.68 12.65 -8.84
N PRO A 3 -49.31 13.76 -8.18
CA PRO A 3 -47.95 14.29 -8.28
C PRO A 3 -46.97 13.29 -7.65
N PRO A 4 -45.78 13.08 -8.23
CA PRO A 4 -44.78 12.21 -7.64
C PRO A 4 -44.43 12.71 -6.23
N ASN A 5 -44.49 11.81 -5.26
CA ASN A 5 -44.23 12.08 -3.86
C ASN A 5 -42.80 12.65 -3.71
N LYS A 6 -42.68 13.92 -3.31
CA LYS A 6 -41.39 14.64 -3.19
C LYS A 6 -40.40 13.90 -2.29
N ASP A 7 -40.90 13.15 -1.30
CA ASP A 7 -40.09 12.38 -0.37
C ASP A 7 -39.36 11.22 -1.06
N THR A 8 -39.99 10.57 -2.04
CA THR A 8 -39.38 9.46 -2.80
C THR A 8 -38.30 9.95 -3.78
N ASN A 9 -38.53 11.11 -4.42
CA ASN A 9 -37.53 11.71 -5.30
C ASN A 9 -36.29 12.19 -4.53
N TYR A 10 -36.49 12.74 -3.34
CA TYR A 10 -35.39 13.18 -2.49
C TYR A 10 -34.60 11.98 -1.93
N GLN A 11 -35.27 10.91 -1.49
CA GLN A 11 -34.59 9.68 -1.08
C GLN A 11 -33.73 9.10 -2.22
N LYS A 12 -34.28 9.03 -3.44
CA LYS A 12 -33.53 8.56 -4.61
C LYS A 12 -32.34 9.44 -4.95
N LEU A 13 -32.44 10.75 -4.74
CA LEU A 13 -31.31 11.67 -4.89
C LEU A 13 -30.21 11.36 -3.86
N ILE A 14 -30.57 11.14 -2.59
CA ILE A 14 -29.62 10.78 -1.53
C ILE A 14 -28.93 9.45 -1.85
N GLU A 15 -29.67 8.44 -2.31
CA GLU A 15 -29.12 7.15 -2.73
C GLU A 15 -28.10 7.33 -3.87
N ASN A 16 -28.47 8.05 -4.93
CA ASN A 16 -27.59 8.30 -6.06
C ASN A 16 -26.30 9.05 -5.66
N ILE A 17 -26.40 10.04 -4.76
CA ILE A 17 -25.24 10.76 -4.23
C ILE A 17 -24.37 9.82 -3.38
N GLY A 18 -25.00 9.03 -2.52
CA GLY A 18 -24.32 8.03 -1.68
C GLY A 18 -23.55 7.02 -2.52
N ASP A 19 -24.18 6.47 -3.55
CA ASP A 19 -23.56 5.50 -4.46
C ASP A 19 -22.38 6.11 -5.21
N ALA A 20 -22.52 7.32 -5.75
CA ALA A 20 -21.44 8.04 -6.42
C ALA A 20 -20.24 8.26 -5.48
N TYR A 21 -20.50 8.69 -4.23
CA TYR A 21 -19.47 8.90 -3.22
C TYR A 21 -18.77 7.60 -2.83
N GLN A 22 -19.53 6.55 -2.49
CA GLN A 22 -18.97 5.27 -2.06
C GLN A 22 -18.17 4.60 -3.18
N ASN A 23 -18.66 4.64 -4.42
CA ASN A 23 -17.93 4.09 -5.56
C ASN A 23 -16.64 4.86 -5.82
N SER A 24 -16.65 6.19 -5.73
CA SER A 24 -15.45 7.02 -5.89
C SER A 24 -14.43 6.74 -4.79
N LYS A 25 -14.88 6.63 -3.54
CA LYS A 25 -14.03 6.31 -2.39
C LYS A 25 -13.37 4.94 -2.55
N LYS A 26 -14.13 3.90 -2.93
CA LYS A 26 -13.60 2.55 -3.18
C LYS A 26 -12.53 2.56 -4.26
N LYS A 27 -12.78 3.25 -5.39
CA LYS A 27 -11.80 3.38 -6.48
C LYS A 27 -10.52 4.07 -6.02
N ALA A 28 -10.64 5.17 -5.29
CA ALA A 28 -9.49 5.90 -4.75
C ALA A 28 -8.66 5.02 -3.79
N THR A 29 -9.31 4.34 -2.84
CA THR A 29 -8.63 3.41 -1.93
C THR A 29 -7.93 2.28 -2.69
N SER A 30 -8.58 1.69 -3.69
CA SER A 30 -7.96 0.64 -4.51
C SER A 30 -6.72 1.14 -5.24
N ALA A 31 -6.79 2.33 -5.88
CA ALA A 31 -5.65 2.90 -6.58
C ALA A 31 -4.48 3.19 -5.64
N ILE A 32 -4.75 3.74 -4.46
CA ILE A 32 -3.75 3.97 -3.42
C ILE A 32 -3.10 2.66 -2.98
N ASN A 33 -3.90 1.62 -2.75
CA ASN A 33 -3.40 0.32 -2.34
C ASN A 33 -2.48 -0.30 -3.39
N THR A 34 -2.85 -0.21 -4.68
CA THR A 34 -2.00 -0.69 -5.79
C THR A 34 -0.66 0.05 -5.81
N GLN A 35 -0.67 1.38 -5.70
CA GLN A 35 0.56 2.17 -5.71
C GLN A 35 1.43 1.94 -4.47
N MET A 36 0.81 1.75 -3.30
CA MET A 36 1.56 1.39 -2.08
C MET A 36 2.23 0.03 -2.20
N LEU A 37 1.57 -0.94 -2.82
CA LEU A 37 2.15 -2.27 -3.05
C LEU A 37 3.39 -2.19 -3.94
N GLU A 38 3.34 -1.41 -5.03
CA GLU A 38 4.49 -1.16 -5.91
C GLU A 38 5.63 -0.47 -5.13
N ALA A 39 5.32 0.55 -4.33
CA ALA A 39 6.31 1.23 -3.51
C ALA A 39 6.96 0.27 -2.48
N TYR A 40 6.17 -0.58 -1.83
CA TYR A 40 6.66 -1.57 -0.87
C TYR A 40 7.57 -2.60 -1.52
N TRP A 41 7.25 -3.00 -2.74
CA TRP A 41 8.10 -3.88 -3.54
C TRP A 41 9.45 -3.24 -3.87
N GLU A 42 9.45 -1.98 -4.36
CA GLU A 42 10.68 -1.24 -4.66
C GLU A 42 11.53 -1.00 -3.40
N ILE A 43 10.91 -0.68 -2.26
CA ILE A 43 11.63 -0.58 -0.98
C ILE A 43 12.30 -1.91 -0.62
N GLY A 44 11.59 -3.03 -0.80
CA GLY A 44 12.15 -4.36 -0.60
C GLY A 44 13.36 -4.64 -1.49
N LYS A 45 13.30 -4.20 -2.75
CA LYS A 45 14.40 -4.28 -3.71
C LYS A 45 15.62 -3.51 -3.24
N TYR A 46 15.46 -2.23 -2.87
CA TYR A 46 16.58 -1.41 -2.38
C TYR A 46 17.25 -2.01 -1.15
N ILE A 47 16.47 -2.59 -0.22
CA ILE A 47 17.02 -3.25 0.96
C ILE A 47 17.86 -4.47 0.55
N ILE A 48 17.34 -5.34 -0.33
CA ILE A 48 18.08 -6.55 -0.75
C ILE A 48 19.33 -6.19 -1.56
N GLU A 49 19.25 -5.23 -2.48
CA GLU A 49 20.41 -4.78 -3.26
C GLU A 49 21.50 -4.19 -2.35
N PHE A 50 21.11 -3.38 -1.37
CA PHE A 50 22.05 -2.84 -0.38
C PHE A 50 22.70 -3.93 0.49
N GLU A 51 21.93 -4.95 0.89
CA GLU A 51 22.44 -6.12 1.64
C GLU A 51 23.39 -7.00 0.80
N GLN A 52 23.26 -7.00 -0.53
CA GLN A 52 24.10 -7.79 -1.44
C GLN A 52 25.39 -7.07 -1.84
N ASP A 53 25.35 -5.75 -2.01
CA ASP A 53 26.49 -4.92 -2.42
C ASP A 53 27.53 -4.76 -1.30
N GLY A 54 27.08 -4.70 -0.04
CA GLY A 54 27.96 -4.91 1.11
C GLY A 54 27.99 -6.39 1.46
N ASN A 55 29.13 -7.08 1.39
CA ASN A 55 29.32 -8.47 1.84
C ASN A 55 28.94 -8.68 3.34
N LEU A 56 27.64 -8.69 3.67
CA LEU A 56 27.18 -8.44 5.02
C LEU A 56 26.61 -9.69 5.67
N LYS A 57 27.30 -10.13 6.72
CA LYS A 57 26.86 -11.17 7.65
C LYS A 57 25.50 -10.80 8.23
N ALA A 58 24.70 -11.82 8.57
CA ALA A 58 23.32 -11.70 9.09
C ALA A 58 23.13 -10.70 10.25
N GLU A 59 24.18 -10.40 11.01
CA GLU A 59 24.18 -9.44 12.12
C GLU A 59 23.94 -7.99 11.65
N TYR A 60 24.51 -7.60 10.50
CA TYR A 60 24.37 -6.25 9.96
C TYR A 60 22.97 -5.99 9.39
N GLY A 61 22.34 -7.00 8.80
CA GLY A 61 20.97 -6.90 8.28
C GLY A 61 19.92 -6.63 9.39
N LYS A 62 20.18 -7.08 10.62
CA LYS A 62 19.28 -6.77 11.76
C LYS A 62 19.39 -5.30 12.16
N THR A 63 20.61 -4.76 12.25
CA THR A 63 20.86 -3.35 12.55
C THR A 63 20.37 -2.42 11.44
N LEU A 64 20.48 -2.84 10.17
CA LEU A 64 20.00 -2.08 9.02
C LEU A 64 18.50 -1.76 9.12
N LEU A 65 17.64 -2.77 9.34
CA LEU A 65 16.19 -2.55 9.44
C LEU A 65 15.80 -1.72 10.66
N GLU A 66 16.58 -1.79 11.75
CA GLU A 66 16.38 -0.96 12.93
C GLU A 66 16.70 0.51 12.65
N ASN A 67 17.79 0.80 11.94
CA ASN A 67 18.17 2.15 11.53
C ASN A 67 17.18 2.72 10.51
N LEU A 68 16.88 1.97 9.45
CA LEU A 68 15.88 2.35 8.45
C LEU A 68 14.54 2.66 9.09
N SER A 69 14.11 1.87 10.08
CA SER A 69 12.84 2.12 10.75
C SER A 69 12.83 3.47 11.48
N LYS A 70 13.92 3.82 12.18
CA LYS A 70 14.05 5.11 12.87
C LYS A 70 14.08 6.26 11.86
N ASP A 71 14.98 6.17 10.89
CA ASP A 71 15.27 7.27 9.97
C ASP A 71 14.09 7.55 9.03
N LEU A 72 13.51 6.51 8.44
CA LEU A 72 12.35 6.66 7.57
C LEU A 72 11.09 7.10 8.34
N SER A 73 10.92 6.63 9.58
CA SER A 73 9.80 7.12 10.41
C SER A 73 9.97 8.60 10.79
N LEU A 74 11.21 9.06 10.98
CA LEU A 74 11.51 10.47 11.23
C LEU A 74 11.25 11.34 9.98
N CYS A 75 11.65 10.86 8.80
CA CYS A 75 11.49 11.61 7.55
C CYS A 75 10.05 11.61 7.01
N TYR A 76 9.35 10.48 7.12
CA TYR A 76 8.10 10.23 6.38
C TYR A 76 6.92 9.83 7.28
N GLY A 77 7.14 9.64 8.58
CA GLY A 77 6.08 9.31 9.54
C GLY A 77 5.75 7.82 9.59
N SER A 78 4.47 7.51 9.83
CA SER A 78 4.02 6.13 10.04
C SER A 78 4.14 5.28 8.77
N GLY A 79 4.26 3.95 8.96
CA GLY A 79 4.38 2.99 7.86
C GLY A 79 5.76 2.34 7.74
N PHE A 80 6.80 2.91 8.36
CA PHE A 80 8.18 2.42 8.31
C PHE A 80 8.62 1.72 9.60
N SER A 81 7.73 0.95 10.22
CA SER A 81 8.12 0.10 11.34
C SER A 81 9.12 -0.97 10.88
N ARG A 82 9.98 -1.45 11.79
CA ARG A 82 10.90 -2.56 11.53
C ARG A 82 10.17 -3.78 10.93
N SER A 83 8.97 -4.09 11.44
CA SER A 83 8.15 -5.20 10.93
C SER A 83 7.67 -4.96 9.50
N ASN A 84 7.24 -3.74 9.17
CA ASN A 84 6.83 -3.38 7.81
C ASN A 84 8.01 -3.47 6.83
N LEU A 85 9.17 -2.93 7.21
CA LEU A 85 10.39 -3.04 6.38
C LEU A 85 10.84 -4.49 6.19
N THR A 86 10.71 -5.32 7.24
CA THR A 86 10.95 -6.77 7.13
C THR A 86 10.01 -7.41 6.10
N TYR A 87 8.72 -7.04 6.12
CA TYR A 87 7.74 -7.54 5.17
C TYR A 87 8.05 -7.09 3.73
N MET A 88 8.39 -5.81 3.53
CA MET A 88 8.80 -5.28 2.22
C MET A 88 10.00 -6.04 1.66
N ARG A 89 11.03 -6.25 2.48
CA ARG A 89 12.21 -7.06 2.11
C ARG A 89 11.84 -8.49 1.72
N LEU A 90 11.00 -9.16 2.53
CA LEU A 90 10.54 -10.53 2.24
C LEU A 90 9.67 -10.59 0.97
N MET A 91 8.85 -9.57 0.72
CA MET A 91 8.00 -9.47 -0.45
C MET A 91 8.84 -9.46 -1.73
N TYR A 92 9.86 -8.60 -1.81
CA TYR A 92 10.76 -8.58 -2.96
C TYR A 92 11.54 -9.90 -3.09
N ASN A 93 12.08 -10.42 -1.99
CA ASN A 93 12.82 -11.69 -2.00
C ASN A 93 11.97 -12.86 -2.54
N LYS A 94 10.68 -12.90 -2.20
CA LYS A 94 9.75 -13.95 -2.66
C LYS A 94 9.26 -13.73 -4.10
N TYR A 95 9.19 -12.48 -4.55
CA TYR A 95 8.63 -12.10 -5.84
C TYR A 95 9.52 -11.07 -6.55
N PRO A 96 10.71 -11.43 -7.04
CA PRO A 96 11.66 -10.49 -7.62
C PRO A 96 11.24 -9.94 -9.00
N ILE A 97 10.10 -10.39 -9.55
CA ILE A 97 9.50 -9.88 -10.80
C ILE A 97 8.15 -9.25 -10.46
N CYS A 98 8.04 -7.92 -10.63
CA CYS A 98 6.87 -7.14 -10.24
C CYS A 98 5.57 -7.56 -10.97
N GLU A 99 5.63 -8.00 -12.23
CA GLU A 99 4.45 -8.49 -12.97
C GLU A 99 3.79 -9.72 -12.35
N THR A 100 4.55 -10.53 -11.61
CA THR A 100 4.00 -11.71 -10.92
C THR A 100 3.18 -11.31 -9.70
N LEU A 101 3.41 -10.12 -9.13
CA LEU A 101 2.75 -9.66 -7.92
C LEU A 101 1.31 -9.19 -8.22
N SER A 102 1.13 -8.40 -9.28
CA SER A 102 -0.19 -7.91 -9.71
C SER A 102 -1.12 -9.05 -10.15
N HIS A 103 -0.59 -10.10 -10.79
CA HIS A 103 -1.38 -11.28 -11.16
C HIS A 103 -1.74 -12.20 -9.98
N LYS A 104 -0.93 -12.21 -8.90
CA LYS A 104 -1.17 -13.09 -7.73
C LYS A 104 -2.06 -12.46 -6.65
N LEU A 105 -2.34 -11.17 -6.74
CA LEU A 105 -3.11 -10.41 -5.76
C LEU A 105 -4.50 -9.99 -6.25
N ASN A 106 -4.83 -10.30 -7.51
CA ASN A 106 -6.16 -10.15 -8.08
C ASN A 106 -6.98 -11.44 -7.97
#